data_AF-A0A1B6EIY3-F1
#
_entry.id   AF-A0A1B6EIY3-F1
#
_cell.length_a   1.000
_cell.length_b   1.000
_cell.length_c   1.000
_cell.angle_alpha   90.00
_cell.angle_beta   90.00
_cell.angle_gamma   90.00
#
_symmetry.space_group_name_H-M   'P 1'
#
loop_
_entity.id
_entity.type
_entity.pdbx_description
1 polymer ?
#
loop_
_entity_poly.entity_id
_entity_poly.type
_entity_poly.pdbx_seq_one_letter_code
_entity_poly.pdbx_strand_id
1 'polypeptide(L)'
;MITFHSIYTYLYWFFRPCIKWFLRKTTKLCELQRICYGEPVGYPRSHGVEVSLNLSRNEYIKDLIAYLNKLSDEKKLSGPMYKAALEKSVHVVVLAKKINPSIHRQFLKSFGRCVEHVWG
;
A
#
# COMPACT_ATOMS: atom_id res chain seq x y z
N MET A 1 -3.57 -14.80 31.12
CA MET A 1 -3.95 -13.42 31.50
C MET A 1 -4.20 -12.63 30.23
N ILE A 2 -5.43 -12.18 29.99
CA ILE A 2 -5.72 -11.31 28.85
C ILE A 2 -5.04 -9.97 29.15
N THR A 3 -4.00 -9.63 28.41
CA THR A 3 -3.29 -8.36 28.57
C THR A 3 -4.06 -7.25 27.85
N PHE A 4 -4.00 -6.02 28.37
CA PHE A 4 -4.65 -4.85 27.76
C PHE A 4 -4.28 -4.66 26.28
N HIS A 5 -3.06 -5.05 25.89
CA HIS A 5 -2.59 -5.03 24.51
C HIS A 5 -3.38 -5.97 23.59
N SER A 6 -3.72 -7.17 24.06
CA SER A 6 -4.54 -8.13 23.30
C SER A 6 -5.96 -7.61 23.09
N ILE A 7 -6.54 -6.97 24.10
CA ILE A 7 -7.88 -6.36 24.02
C ILE A 7 -7.88 -5.22 22.99
N TYR A 8 -6.90 -4.31 23.08
CA TYR A 8 -6.75 -3.21 22.14
C TYR A 8 -6.61 -3.69 20.69
N THR A 9 -5.77 -4.72 20.47
CA THR A 9 -5.55 -5.30 19.15
C THR A 9 -6.85 -5.92 18.59
N TYR A 10 -7.61 -6.62 19.44
CA TYR A 10 -8.88 -7.22 19.05
C TYR A 10 -9.92 -6.15 18.64
N LEU A 11 -10.07 -5.11 19.47
CA LEU A 11 -10.96 -3.99 19.19
C LEU A 11 -10.55 -3.28 17.90
N TYR A 12 -9.25 -3.01 17.71
CA TYR A 12 -8.74 -2.39 16.49
C TYR A 12 -9.09 -3.22 15.25
N TRP A 13 -8.84 -4.54 15.27
CA TRP A 13 -9.18 -5.43 14.16
C TRP A 13 -10.67 -5.49 13.87
N PHE A 14 -11.51 -5.44 14.92
CA PHE A 14 -12.96 -5.42 14.80
C PHE A 14 -13.49 -4.12 14.17
N PHE A 15 -12.99 -2.95 14.60
CA PHE A 15 -13.45 -1.66 14.11
C PHE A 15 -12.82 -1.22 12.78
N ARG A 16 -11.63 -1.71 12.44
CA ARG A 16 -10.93 -1.37 11.19
C ARG A 16 -11.79 -1.49 9.93
N PRO A 17 -12.56 -2.57 9.68
CA PRO A 17 -13.45 -2.64 8.51
C PRO A 17 -14.53 -1.56 8.53
N CYS A 18 -15.12 -1.26 9.69
CA CYS A 18 -16.15 -0.23 9.84
C CYS A 18 -15.59 1.17 9.53
N ILE A 19 -14.45 1.52 10.12
CA ILE A 19 -13.77 2.80 9.86
C ILE A 19 -13.40 2.92 8.38
N LYS A 20 -12.84 1.85 7.81
CA LYS A 20 -12.45 1.82 6.40
C LYS A 20 -13.64 1.99 5.47
N TRP A 21 -14.76 1.34 5.77
CA TRP A 21 -16.01 1.48 5.03
C TRP A 21 -16.55 2.91 5.13
N PHE A 22 -16.61 3.47 6.34
CA PHE A 22 -17.06 4.83 6.59
C PHE A 22 -16.24 5.85 5.81
N LEU A 23 -14.91 5.79 5.92
CA LEU A 23 -14.01 6.68 5.18
C LEU A 23 -14.13 6.51 3.66
N ARG A 24 -14.37 5.30 3.16
CA ARG A 24 -14.60 5.09 1.72
C ARG A 24 -15.92 5.73 1.26
N LYS A 25 -16.94 5.79 2.12
CA LYS A 25 -18.22 6.44 1.79
C LYS A 25 -18.10 7.96 1.78
N THR A 26 -17.39 8.55 2.74
CA THR A 26 -17.22 10.00 2.88
C THR A 26 -16.20 10.55 1.89
N THR A 27 -14.98 10.00 1.85
CA THR A 27 -13.89 10.55 1.02
C THR A 27 -13.91 10.03 -0.43
N LYS A 28 -14.62 8.93 -0.70
CA LYS A 28 -14.51 8.15 -1.95
C LYS A 28 -13.10 7.62 -2.27
N LEU A 29 -12.12 7.81 -1.38
CA LEU A 29 -10.74 7.35 -1.54
C LEU A 29 -10.53 5.99 -0.87
N CYS A 30 -9.57 5.22 -1.37
CA CYS A 30 -9.10 4.00 -0.69
C CYS A 30 -8.04 4.37 0.36
N GLU A 31 -7.69 3.41 1.22
CA GLU A 31 -6.70 3.62 2.29
C GLU A 31 -5.34 4.07 1.73
N LEU A 32 -4.83 3.39 0.70
CA LEU A 32 -3.58 3.78 0.02
C LEU A 32 -3.65 5.20 -0.57
N GLN A 33 -4.78 5.57 -1.20
CA GLN A 33 -4.96 6.91 -1.73
C GLN A 33 -4.92 7.96 -0.62
N ARG A 34 -5.58 7.69 0.51
CA ARG A 34 -5.56 8.61 1.67
C ARG A 34 -4.16 8.78 2.23
N ILE A 35 -3.37 7.70 2.32
CA ILE A 35 -1.98 7.77 2.78
C ILE A 35 -1.14 8.59 1.80
N CYS A 36 -1.21 8.30 0.50
CA CYS A 36 -0.42 9.01 -0.51
C CYS A 36 -0.76 10.51 -0.62
N TYR A 37 -2.00 10.92 -0.32
CA TYR A 37 -2.43 12.32 -0.37
C TYR A 37 -2.29 13.05 0.97
N GLY A 38 -2.49 12.36 2.09
CA GLY A 38 -2.56 12.97 3.43
C GLY A 38 -1.23 12.98 4.18
N GLU A 39 -0.37 11.99 3.98
CA GLU A 39 0.91 11.91 4.70
C GLU A 39 2.01 12.74 4.03
N PRO A 40 2.93 13.35 4.80
CA PRO A 40 4.05 14.09 4.24
C PRO A 40 5.00 13.17 3.45
N VAL A 41 5.68 13.72 2.45
CA VAL A 41 6.61 12.98 1.60
C VAL A 41 7.76 12.42 2.44
N GLY A 42 8.16 11.17 2.20
CA GLY A 42 9.29 10.52 2.88
C GLY A 42 8.88 9.26 3.63
N TYR A 43 9.58 9.01 4.75
CA TYR A 43 9.35 7.85 5.62
C TYR A 43 7.88 7.65 6.05
N PRO A 44 7.17 8.64 6.62
CA PRO A 44 5.82 8.40 7.16
C PRO A 44 4.84 7.87 6.10
N ARG A 45 4.86 8.46 4.90
CA ARG A 45 4.06 7.98 3.78
C ARG A 45 4.48 6.60 3.30
N SER A 46 5.78 6.36 3.14
CA SER A 46 6.29 5.10 2.58
C SER A 46 6.03 3.93 3.52
N HIS A 47 6.25 4.13 4.83
CA HIS A 47 5.92 3.16 5.87
C HIS A 47 4.41 2.92 5.96
N GLY A 48 3.58 3.96 5.88
CA GLY A 48 2.12 3.80 5.85
C GLY A 48 1.66 2.96 4.64
N VAL A 49 2.25 3.20 3.46
CA VAL A 49 1.97 2.42 2.25
C VAL A 49 2.38 0.95 2.43
N GLU A 50 3.59 0.70 2.92
CA GLU A 50 4.11 -0.64 3.21
C GLU A 50 3.17 -1.41 4.15
N VAL A 51 2.83 -0.81 5.30
CA VAL A 51 1.91 -1.41 6.27
C VAL A 51 0.53 -1.66 5.65
N SER A 52 -0.01 -0.71 4.88
CA SER A 52 -1.30 -0.88 4.21
C SER A 52 -1.27 -1.99 3.16
N LEU A 53 -0.15 -2.21 2.48
CA LEU A 53 0.04 -3.29 1.51
C LEU A 53 0.12 -4.64 2.23
N ASN A 54 0.92 -4.75 3.28
CA ASN A 54 1.07 -5.96 4.10
C ASN A 54 -0.26 -6.40 4.76
N LEU A 55 -1.11 -5.44 5.14
CA LEU A 55 -2.44 -5.71 5.70
C LEU A 55 -3.53 -5.95 4.64
N SER A 56 -3.18 -5.98 3.34
CA SER A 56 -4.14 -6.18 2.27
C SER A 56 -4.59 -7.65 2.20
N ARG A 57 -5.90 -7.87 2.09
CA ARG A 57 -6.49 -9.21 1.88
C ARG A 57 -6.55 -9.63 0.41
N ASN A 58 -6.22 -8.74 -0.52
CA ASN A 58 -6.28 -9.01 -1.95
C ASN A 58 -5.07 -9.85 -2.39
N GLU A 59 -5.32 -10.98 -3.04
CA GLU A 59 -4.30 -11.96 -3.44
C GLU A 59 -3.27 -11.37 -4.40
N TYR A 60 -3.70 -10.64 -5.44
CA TYR A 60 -2.78 -9.97 -6.37
C TYR A 60 -1.79 -9.02 -5.68
N ILE A 61 -2.23 -8.35 -4.60
CA ILE A 61 -1.35 -7.48 -3.82
C ILE A 61 -0.37 -8.30 -2.97
N LYS A 62 -0.79 -9.45 -2.42
CA LYS A 62 0.10 -10.34 -1.68
C LYS A 62 1.17 -10.93 -2.61
N ASP A 63 0.78 -11.38 -3.79
CA ASP A 63 1.70 -11.91 -4.80
C ASP A 63 2.70 -10.84 -5.26
N LEU A 64 2.23 -9.60 -5.41
CA LEU A 64 3.09 -8.46 -5.72
C LEU A 64 4.14 -8.23 -4.62
N ILE A 65 3.75 -8.23 -3.35
CA ILE A 65 4.68 -8.05 -2.23
C ILE A 65 5.70 -9.18 -2.19
N ALA A 66 5.25 -10.44 -2.35
CA ALA A 66 6.16 -11.59 -2.39
C ALA A 66 7.17 -11.49 -3.55
N TYR A 67 6.72 -11.03 -4.72
CA TYR A 67 7.58 -10.77 -5.87
C TYR A 67 8.60 -9.66 -5.60
N LEU A 68 8.19 -8.54 -5.01
CA LEU A 68 9.08 -7.42 -4.70
C LEU A 68 10.10 -7.77 -3.62
N ASN A 69 9.69 -8.47 -2.56
CA ASN A 69 10.59 -8.97 -1.52
C ASN A 69 11.66 -9.88 -2.13
N LYS A 70 11.25 -10.86 -2.94
CA LYS A 70 12.19 -11.76 -3.62
C LYS A 70 13.20 -11.01 -4.49
N LEU A 71 12.76 -10.02 -5.25
CA LEU A 71 13.67 -9.21 -6.07
C LEU A 71 14.67 -8.40 -5.24
N SER A 72 14.22 -7.90 -4.08
CA SER A 72 15.04 -7.10 -3.17
C SER A 72 16.09 -7.99 -2.50
N ASP A 73 15.68 -9.16 -2.00
CA ASP A 73 16.55 -10.17 -1.39
C ASP A 73 17.64 -10.64 -2.37
N GLU A 74 17.27 -10.85 -3.63
CA GLU A 74 18.20 -11.24 -4.70
C GLU A 74 19.10 -10.09 -5.20
N LYS A 75 18.94 -8.86 -4.67
CA LYS A 75 19.60 -7.62 -5.14
C LYS A 75 19.45 -7.39 -6.64
N LYS A 76 18.34 -7.85 -7.20
CA LYS A 76 18.03 -7.81 -8.64
C LYS A 76 17.23 -6.57 -9.03
N LEU A 77 16.80 -5.76 -8.07
CA LEU A 77 16.23 -4.43 -8.31
C LEU A 77 17.34 -3.47 -8.74
N SER A 78 17.75 -3.55 -10.01
CA SER A 78 18.73 -2.66 -10.60
C SER A 78 18.34 -2.26 -12.03
N GLY A 79 18.65 -1.01 -12.38
CA GLY A 79 18.57 -0.51 -13.75
C GLY A 79 17.18 -0.64 -14.40
N PRO A 80 17.08 -1.13 -15.65
CA PRO A 80 15.81 -1.25 -16.36
C PRO A 80 14.78 -2.17 -15.69
N MET A 81 15.24 -3.21 -14.99
CA MET A 81 14.35 -4.17 -14.34
C MET A 81 13.63 -3.54 -13.15
N TYR A 82 14.30 -2.62 -12.46
CA TYR A 82 13.72 -1.81 -11.40
C TYR A 82 12.50 -1.02 -11.87
N LYS A 83 12.65 -0.30 -12.98
CA LYS A 83 11.57 0.50 -13.58
C LYS A 83 10.38 -0.37 -13.98
N ALA A 84 10.63 -1.53 -14.58
CA ALA A 84 9.58 -2.49 -14.95
C ALA A 84 8.84 -3.02 -13.70
N ALA A 85 9.55 -3.29 -12.61
CA ALA A 85 8.95 -3.73 -11.35
C ALA A 85 8.07 -2.63 -10.73
N LEU A 86 8.51 -1.36 -10.76
CA LEU A 86 7.70 -0.22 -10.31
C LEU A 86 6.42 -0.05 -11.13
N GLU A 87 6.53 -0.08 -12.46
CA GLU A 87 5.38 0.04 -13.37
C GLU A 87 4.38 -1.10 -13.14
N LYS A 88 4.88 -2.34 -13.00
CA LYS A 88 4.05 -3.51 -12.65
C LYS A 88 3.35 -3.32 -11.30
N SER A 89 4.07 -2.81 -10.30
CA SER A 89 3.52 -2.58 -8.95
C SER A 89 2.37 -1.57 -8.97
N VAL A 90 2.56 -0.44 -9.66
CA VAL A 90 1.52 0.58 -9.86
C VAL A 90 0.32 -0.03 -10.58
N HIS A 91 0.54 -0.77 -11.66
CA HIS A 91 -0.52 -1.39 -12.44
C HIS A 91 -1.36 -2.39 -11.64
N VAL A 92 -0.72 -3.31 -10.91
CA VAL A 92 -1.42 -4.28 -10.06
C VAL A 92 -2.27 -3.59 -9.00
N VAL A 93 -1.74 -2.55 -8.33
CA VAL A 93 -2.49 -1.83 -7.30
C VAL A 93 -3.67 -1.05 -7.88
N VAL A 94 -3.49 -0.41 -9.04
CA VAL A 94 -4.57 0.29 -9.75
C VAL A 94 -5.72 -0.66 -10.07
N LEU A 95 -5.43 -1.84 -10.63
CA LEU A 95 -6.43 -2.87 -10.94
C LEU A 95 -7.08 -3.43 -9.67
N ALA A 96 -6.28 -3.88 -8.70
CA ALA A 96 -6.76 -4.51 -7.48
C ALA A 96 -7.63 -3.58 -6.62
N LYS A 97 -7.35 -2.27 -6.67
CA LYS A 97 -8.11 -1.25 -5.92
C LYS A 97 -9.15 -0.51 -6.76
N LYS A 98 -9.30 -0.85 -8.05
CA LYS A 98 -10.21 -0.20 -9.01
C LYS A 98 -10.04 1.32 -9.00
N ILE A 99 -8.80 1.79 -9.06
CA ILE A 99 -8.46 3.23 -9.07
C ILE A 99 -8.53 3.72 -10.52
N ASN A 100 -9.15 4.87 -10.77
CA ASN A 100 -9.11 5.49 -12.09
C ASN A 100 -7.78 6.26 -12.27
N PRO A 101 -6.84 5.79 -13.11
CA PRO A 101 -5.54 6.43 -13.28
C PRO A 101 -5.62 7.80 -13.95
N SER A 102 -6.64 8.05 -14.79
CA SER A 102 -6.83 9.32 -15.48
C SER A 102 -7.15 10.46 -14.51
N ILE A 103 -7.90 10.16 -13.45
CA ILE A 103 -8.28 11.10 -12.39
C ILE A 103 -7.17 11.18 -11.34
N HIS A 104 -6.61 10.04 -10.93
CA HIS A 104 -5.68 9.96 -9.81
C HIS A 104 -4.21 9.87 -10.24
N ARG A 105 -3.79 10.74 -11.17
CA ARG A 105 -2.40 10.74 -11.70
C ARG A 105 -1.35 10.98 -10.61
N GLN A 106 -1.63 11.85 -9.65
CA GLN A 106 -0.73 12.13 -8.54
C GLN A 106 -0.53 10.92 -7.61
N PHE A 107 -1.57 10.10 -7.43
CA PHE A 107 -1.46 8.86 -6.67
C PHE A 107 -0.46 7.91 -7.34
N LEU A 108 -0.49 7.76 -8.66
CA LEU A 108 0.44 6.87 -9.39
C LEU A 108 1.90 7.25 -9.14
N LYS A 109 2.20 8.56 -9.25
CA LYS A 109 3.56 9.09 -8.99
C LYS A 109 3.97 8.89 -7.53
N SER A 110 3.08 9.24 -6.60
CA SER A 110 3.36 9.17 -5.16
C SER A 110 3.53 7.73 -4.69
N PHE A 111 2.68 6.83 -5.18
CA PHE A 111 2.74 5.41 -4.87
C PHE A 111 4.00 4.78 -5.46
N GLY A 112 4.36 5.08 -6.71
CA GLY A 112 5.60 4.62 -7.32
C GLY A 112 6.84 5.00 -6.50
N ARG A 113 6.91 6.25 -6.01
CA ARG A 113 7.98 6.70 -5.09
C ARG A 113 8.00 5.93 -3.77
N CYS A 114 6.83 5.59 -3.21
CA CYS A 114 6.77 4.79 -1.99
C CYS A 114 7.26 3.36 -2.22
N VAL A 115 6.90 2.73 -3.34
CA VAL A 115 7.44 1.41 -3.70
C VAL A 115 8.96 1.49 -3.88
N GLU A 116 9.45 2.58 -4.47
CA GLU A 116 10.88 2.83 -4.62
C GLU A 116 11.62 2.93 -3.28
N HIS A 117 11.09 3.66 -2.31
CA HIS A 117 11.71 3.77 -0.99
C HIS A 117 11.69 2.47 -0.17
N VAL A 118 10.72 1.60 -0.40
CA VAL A 118 10.54 0.38 0.42
C VAL A 118 11.38 -0.78 -0.14
N TRP A 119 11.49 -0.91 -1.46
CA TRP A 119 12.16 -2.05 -2.11
C TRP A 119 13.40 -1.70 -2.94
N GLY A 120 13.63 -0.41 -3.22
CA GLY A 120 14.81 0.06 -3.97
C GLY A 120 16.07 0.18 -3.16
#